data_AF-A0A9P4A3C7-F1
#
_entry.id   AF-A0A9P4A3C7-F1
#
_cell.length_a   1.000
_cell.length_b   1.000
_cell.length_c   1.000
_cell.angle_alpha   90.00
_cell.angle_beta   90.00
_cell.angle_gamma   90.00
#
_symmetry.space_group_name_H-M   'P 1'
#
loop_
_entity.id
_entity.type
_entity.pdbx_description
1 polymer ?
#
loop_
_entity_poly.entity_id
_entity_poly.type
_entity_poly.pdbx_seq_one_letter_code
_entity_poly.pdbx_strand_id
1 'polypeptide(L)'
;MNGNNSKTLVWDNIPEWAIFALEYGTREELFLSDEDKKMITKFIAENFPNGYTMSVDWESYKEFDTNPAFGKACKTYKVTFVIPKE
;
A
#
# COMPACT_ATOMS: atom_id res chain seq x y z
N MET A 1 -14.98 28.39 3.27
CA MET A 1 -14.24 27.26 3.87
C MET A 1 -14.27 26.12 2.86
N ASN A 2 -13.11 25.61 2.45
CA ASN A 2 -12.89 24.27 1.85
C ASN A 2 -11.41 24.17 1.50
N GLY A 3 -10.56 24.14 2.53
CA GLY A 3 -9.19 23.68 2.36
C GLY A 3 -9.24 22.16 2.38
N ASN A 4 -8.75 21.49 1.35
CA ASN A 4 -8.66 20.03 1.37
C ASN A 4 -7.73 19.61 2.52
N ASN A 5 -8.32 19.06 3.58
CA ASN A 5 -7.66 18.62 4.82
C ASN A 5 -6.94 17.27 4.65
N SER A 6 -6.49 16.93 3.44
CA SER A 6 -5.84 15.66 3.13
C SER A 6 -4.70 15.83 2.12
N LYS A 7 -3.78 14.87 2.11
CA LYS A 7 -2.67 14.72 1.18
C LYS A 7 -2.85 13.43 0.39
N THR A 8 -2.78 13.50 -0.93
CA THR A 8 -2.84 12.32 -1.80
C THR A 8 -1.43 11.89 -2.20
N LEU A 9 -1.14 10.60 -2.12
CA LEU A 9 0.09 9.97 -2.63
C LEU A 9 -0.27 8.87 -3.61
N VAL A 10 0.48 8.75 -4.70
CA VAL A 10 0.27 7.72 -5.73
C VAL A 10 1.54 6.88 -5.81
N TRP A 11 1.39 5.56 -5.71
CA TRP A 11 2.44 4.58 -5.89
C TRP A 11 2.04 3.67 -7.04
N ASP A 12 2.90 3.50 -8.03
CA ASP A 12 2.62 2.72 -9.25
C ASP A 12 3.24 1.32 -9.23
N ASN A 13 3.73 0.89 -8.07
CA ASN A 13 4.51 -0.33 -7.88
C ASN A 13 4.19 -1.07 -6.56
N ILE A 14 2.95 -0.97 -6.04
CA ILE A 14 2.55 -1.70 -4.83
C ILE A 14 2.39 -3.20 -5.13
N PRO A 15 3.03 -4.12 -4.36
CA PRO A 15 2.88 -5.56 -4.55
C PRO A 15 1.44 -6.05 -4.45
N GLU A 16 1.00 -6.88 -5.40
CA GLU A 16 -0.36 -7.48 -5.41
C GLU A 16 -0.69 -8.21 -4.11
N TRP A 17 0.23 -9.05 -3.63
CA TRP A 17 0.06 -9.86 -2.43
C TRP A 17 -0.14 -9.04 -1.15
N ALA A 18 0.23 -7.76 -1.17
CA ALA A 18 0.14 -6.87 -0.01
C ALA A 18 -1.16 -6.03 0.00
N ILE A 19 -1.91 -5.96 -1.11
CA ILE A 19 -3.02 -5.02 -1.26
C ILE A 19 -4.10 -5.22 -0.19
N PHE A 20 -4.54 -6.45 0.05
CA PHE A 20 -5.59 -6.72 1.04
C PHE A 20 -5.11 -6.44 2.47
N ALA A 21 -3.86 -6.75 2.78
CA ALA A 21 -3.27 -6.44 4.07
C ALA A 21 -3.08 -4.93 4.29
N LEU A 22 -2.89 -4.15 3.22
CA LEU A 22 -2.86 -2.69 3.29
C LEU A 22 -4.27 -2.09 3.50
N GLU A 23 -5.32 -2.74 3.02
CA GLU A 23 -6.71 -2.29 3.19
C GLU A 23 -7.28 -2.69 4.57
N TYR A 24 -7.11 -3.95 4.96
CA TYR A 24 -7.77 -4.56 6.13
C TYR A 24 -6.81 -4.81 7.32
N GLY A 25 -5.51 -4.58 7.12
CA GLY A 25 -4.48 -4.85 8.11
C GLY A 25 -3.90 -6.27 8.02
N THR A 26 -2.75 -6.47 8.66
CA THR A 26 -1.96 -7.71 8.58
C THR A 26 -2.40 -8.81 9.55
N ARG A 27 -3.36 -8.51 10.44
CA ARG A 27 -3.74 -9.40 11.56
C ARG A 27 -4.59 -10.59 11.10
N GLU A 28 -5.44 -10.39 10.09
CA GLU A 28 -6.37 -11.39 9.58
C GLU A 28 -5.80 -12.19 8.41
N GLU A 29 -4.63 -11.79 7.89
CA GLU A 29 -4.01 -12.41 6.72
C GLU A 29 -3.19 -13.66 7.08
N LEU A 30 -3.83 -14.81 6.92
CA LEU A 30 -3.25 -16.14 7.20
C LEU A 30 -2.20 -16.56 6.16
N PHE A 31 -2.22 -15.98 4.96
CA PHE A 31 -1.34 -16.35 3.86
C PHE A 31 -0.02 -15.57 3.81
N LEU A 32 0.14 -14.56 4.68
CA LEU A 32 1.36 -13.77 4.76
C LEU A 32 2.34 -14.40 5.76
N SER A 33 3.60 -14.51 5.33
CA SER A 33 4.69 -14.88 6.24
C SER A 33 4.96 -13.76 7.25
N ASP A 34 5.67 -14.07 8.34
CA ASP A 34 6.08 -13.04 9.31
C ASP A 34 7.00 -11.99 8.68
N GLU A 35 7.79 -12.38 7.67
CA GLU A 35 8.64 -11.45 6.92
C GLU A 35 7.79 -10.47 6.10
N ASP A 36 6.78 -10.96 5.39
CA ASP A 36 5.85 -10.14 4.61
C ASP A 36 5.07 -9.16 5.49
N LYS A 37 4.55 -9.64 6.62
CA LYS A 37 3.85 -8.80 7.61
C LYS A 37 4.76 -7.70 8.14
N LYS A 38 6.04 -8.01 8.39
CA LYS A 38 7.03 -7.03 8.83
C LYS A 38 7.32 -5.97 7.77
N MET A 39 7.43 -6.37 6.49
CA MET A 39 7.62 -5.44 5.38
C MET A 39 6.44 -4.48 5.24
N ILE A 40 5.20 -4.99 5.27
CA ILE A 40 3.99 -4.17 5.19
C ILE A 40 3.91 -3.21 6.39
N THR A 41 4.13 -3.71 7.60
CA THR A 41 4.05 -2.91 8.82
C THR A 41 5.09 -1.78 8.81
N LYS A 42 6.31 -2.06 8.34
CA LYS A 42 7.36 -1.06 8.17
C LYS A 42 6.96 0.00 7.13
N PHE A 43 6.46 -0.44 5.97
CA PHE A 43 5.99 0.46 4.92
C PHE A 43 4.90 1.41 5.42
N ILE A 44 3.92 0.90 6.17
CA ILE A 44 2.85 1.72 6.76
C ILE A 44 3.41 2.72 7.77
N ALA A 45 4.26 2.27 8.70
CA ALA A 45 4.81 3.13 9.74
C ALA A 45 5.68 4.27 9.18
N GLU A 46 6.45 4.01 8.12
CA GLU A 46 7.34 5.00 7.50
C GLU A 46 6.59 6.02 6.64
N ASN A 47 5.49 5.62 5.98
CA ASN A 47 4.81 6.48 5.00
C ASN A 47 3.48 7.07 5.50
N PHE A 48 2.81 6.38 6.43
CA PHE A 48 1.45 6.70 6.87
C PHE A 48 1.27 6.60 8.40
N PRO A 49 2.08 7.30 9.21
CA PRO A 49 2.03 7.21 10.67
C PRO A 49 0.66 7.60 11.26
N ASN A 50 -0.12 8.42 10.55
CA ASN A 50 -1.46 8.88 10.97
C ASN A 50 -2.60 8.11 10.28
N GLY A 51 -2.28 6.98 9.67
CA GLY A 51 -3.22 6.20 8.87
C GLY A 51 -3.48 6.79 7.49
N TYR A 52 -4.30 6.09 6.72
CA TYR A 52 -4.66 6.42 5.35
C TYR A 52 -5.98 5.74 4.96
N THR A 53 -6.59 6.20 3.89
CA THR A 53 -7.49 5.39 3.06
C THR A 53 -6.81 5.13 1.72
N MET A 54 -7.16 4.03 1.04
CA MET A 54 -6.56 3.72 -0.25
C MET A 54 -7.60 3.33 -1.32
N SER A 55 -7.18 3.45 -2.57
CA SER A 55 -7.94 3.02 -3.74
C SER A 55 -6.99 2.40 -4.76
N VAL A 56 -7.33 1.22 -5.25
CA VAL A 56 -6.53 0.43 -6.17
C VAL A 56 -7.06 0.60 -7.59
N ASP A 57 -6.18 0.93 -8.52
CA ASP A 57 -6.49 0.94 -9.95
C ASP A 57 -6.16 -0.43 -10.54
N TRP A 58 -7.18 -1.30 -10.62
CA TRP A 58 -7.04 -2.68 -11.07
C TRP A 58 -6.70 -2.84 -12.55
N GLU A 59 -6.87 -1.78 -13.35
CA GLU A 59 -6.47 -1.79 -14.76
C GLU A 59 -5.03 -1.32 -14.96
N SER A 60 -4.49 -0.54 -14.02
CA SER A 60 -3.10 -0.06 -14.04
C SER A 60 -2.18 -0.98 -13.23
N TYR A 61 -1.71 -2.06 -13.87
CA TYR A 61 -0.78 -3.00 -13.26
C TYR A 61 0.43 -3.32 -14.15
N LYS A 62 1.52 -3.78 -13.52
CA LYS A 62 2.64 -4.45 -14.20
C LYS A 62 2.59 -5.92 -13.83
N GLU A 63 2.45 -6.80 -14.83
CA GLU A 63 2.38 -8.25 -14.61
C GLU A 63 3.62 -8.80 -13.89
N PHE A 64 4.77 -8.16 -14.11
CA PHE A 64 6.01 -8.45 -13.39
C PHE A 64 6.87 -7.18 -13.25
N ASP A 65 6.98 -6.66 -12.03
CA ASP A 65 7.83 -5.53 -11.68
C ASP A 65 9.07 -6.02 -10.92
N THR A 66 10.26 -5.69 -11.42
CA THR A 66 11.53 -6.03 -10.76
C THR A 66 11.85 -5.10 -9.58
N ASN A 67 11.15 -3.97 -9.46
CA ASN A 67 11.39 -2.93 -8.45
C ASN A 67 10.08 -2.53 -7.75
N PRO A 68 9.41 -3.47 -7.04
CA PRO A 68 8.24 -3.13 -6.25
C PRO A 68 8.58 -2.17 -5.12
N ALA A 69 7.57 -1.50 -4.55
CA ALA A 69 7.70 -0.60 -3.41
C ALA A 69 8.41 -1.24 -2.21
N PHE A 70 8.19 -2.53 -2.01
CA PHE A 70 8.84 -3.38 -1.03
C PHE A 70 8.72 -4.85 -1.45
N GLY A 71 9.50 -5.73 -0.82
CA GLY A 71 9.49 -7.16 -1.14
C GLY A 71 10.26 -7.50 -2.42
N LYS A 72 10.03 -8.73 -2.92
CA LYS A 72 10.67 -9.28 -4.12
C LYS A 72 9.85 -8.96 -5.37
N ALA A 73 10.51 -9.05 -6.53
CA ALA A 73 9.88 -8.87 -7.83
C ALA A 73 8.58 -9.68 -7.96
N CYS A 74 7.50 -9.00 -8.33
CA CYS A 74 6.14 -9.55 -8.37
C CYS A 74 5.23 -8.68 -9.22
N LYS A 75 3.97 -9.10 -9.38
CA LYS A 75 2.93 -8.27 -9.96
C LYS A 75 2.64 -7.06 -9.07
N THR A 76 2.52 -5.87 -9.66
CA THR A 76 2.27 -4.63 -8.92
C THR A 76 1.11 -3.83 -9.50
N TYR A 77 0.43 -3.07 -8.65
CA TYR A 77 -0.67 -2.19 -9.02
C TYR A 77 -0.37 -0.75 -8.65
N LYS A 78 -1.03 0.15 -9.37
CA LYS A 78 -1.12 1.54 -8.99
C LYS A 78 -2.16 1.72 -7.88
N VAL A 79 -1.73 2.34 -6.79
CA VAL A 79 -2.55 2.61 -5.61
C VAL A 79 -2.47 4.09 -5.26
N THR A 80 -3.63 4.67 -5.00
CA THR A 80 -3.76 6.04 -4.51
C THR A 80 -4.09 6.00 -3.02
N PHE A 81 -3.22 6.60 -2.21
CA PHE A 81 -3.39 6.76 -0.77
C PHE A 81 -3.86 8.19 -0.47
N VAL A 82 -4.86 8.33 0.40
CA VAL A 82 -5.33 9.61 0.94
C VAL A 82 -5.03 9.66 2.43
N ILE A 83 -4.18 10.61 2.81
CA ILE A 83 -3.68 10.77 4.16
C ILE A 83 -4.38 11.99 4.79
N PRO A 84 -5.01 11.87 5.97
CA PRO A 84 -5.54 13.04 6.67
C PRO A 84 -4.38 13.98 7.06
N LYS A 85 -4.56 15.29 6.88
CA LYS A 85 -3.65 16.28 7.49
C LYS A 85 -4.02 16.42 8.96
N GLU A 86 -3.00 16.45 9.82
CA GLU A 86 -3.13 16.82 11.24
C GLU A 86 -3.72 18.22 11.42
#